data_AF-A0AAU8IJD3-F1
#
_entry.id   AF-A0AAU8IJD3-F1
#
_cell.length_a   1.000
_cell.length_b   1.000
_cell.length_c   1.000
_cell.angle_alpha   90.00
_cell.angle_beta   90.00
_cell.angle_gamma   90.00
#
_symmetry.space_group_name_H-M   'P 1'
#
loop_
_entity.id
_entity.type
_entity.pdbx_description
1 polymer ?
#
loop_
_entity_poly.entity_id
_entity_poly.type
_entity_poly.pdbx_seq_one_letter_code
_entity_poly.pdbx_strand_id
1 'polypeptide(L)'
;MPKKQDADFVAHMEDVLDVYSQPYDPQKPLICLDEKTYMMHADKVKPLPIKNKSPRKIDYEYERKGSCSIFGLIEPLTGKQYVDVRPTRTAVDFAEVVHHLVDDLYPQAEKIVLVMDNLNTHRISSLYKKYPPAEARRILDKLDIHYTPKHGSWLNIADKKRVCMSKVKRLKHM
;
A
#
# COMPACT_ATOMS: atom_id res chain seq x y z
N MET A 1 -5.00 20.53 -7.30
CA MET A 1 -3.85 20.99 -8.11
C MET A 1 -2.96 21.82 -7.21
N PRO A 2 -1.64 21.58 -7.17
CA PRO A 2 -0.71 22.43 -6.44
C PRO A 2 -0.87 23.89 -6.88
N LYS A 3 -0.67 24.84 -5.98
CA LYS A 3 -0.60 26.26 -6.37
C LYS A 3 0.62 26.45 -7.29
N LYS A 4 0.55 27.38 -8.25
CA LYS A 4 1.74 27.74 -9.05
C LYS A 4 2.86 28.14 -8.07
N GLN A 5 3.98 27.41 -8.10
CA GLN A 5 5.19 27.63 -7.28
C GLN A 5 5.10 27.21 -5.80
N ASP A 6 4.67 25.98 -5.53
CA ASP A 6 4.83 25.38 -4.20
C ASP A 6 6.25 24.78 -4.05
N ALA A 7 7.10 25.44 -3.26
CA ALA A 7 8.49 25.00 -3.04
C ALA A 7 8.57 23.65 -2.31
N ASP A 8 7.67 23.39 -1.35
CA ASP A 8 7.62 22.09 -0.67
C ASP A 8 7.26 20.99 -1.66
N PHE A 9 6.35 21.27 -2.59
CA PHE A 9 5.98 20.31 -3.63
C PHE A 9 7.17 19.93 -4.51
N VAL A 10 7.94 20.92 -4.98
CA VAL A 10 9.10 20.69 -5.86
C VAL A 10 10.17 19.88 -5.13
N ALA A 11 10.51 20.25 -3.89
CA ALA A 11 11.53 19.55 -3.12
C ALA A 11 11.22 18.04 -2.91
N HIS A 12 9.98 17.72 -2.53
CA HIS A 12 9.57 16.32 -2.36
C HIS A 12 9.44 15.57 -3.70
N MET A 13 9.13 16.29 -4.78
CA MET A 13 9.04 15.68 -6.12
C MET A 13 10.44 15.29 -6.60
N GLU A 14 11.41 16.19 -6.48
CA GLU A 14 12.81 15.94 -6.85
C GLU A 14 13.38 14.78 -6.02
N ASP A 15 13.17 14.77 -4.70
CA ASP A 15 13.58 13.67 -3.81
C ASP A 15 13.05 12.29 -4.28
N VAL A 16 11.76 12.18 -4.59
CA VAL A 16 11.17 10.92 -5.06
C VAL A 16 11.68 10.54 -6.47
N LEU A 17 11.87 11.53 -7.36
CA LEU A 17 12.41 11.28 -8.70
C LEU A 17 13.86 10.80 -8.65
N ASP A 18 14.67 11.37 -7.76
CA ASP A 18 16.06 10.95 -7.53
C ASP A 18 16.11 9.50 -7.09
N VAL A 19 15.28 9.13 -6.10
CA VAL A 19 15.14 7.73 -5.65
C VAL A 19 14.74 6.79 -6.78
N TYR A 20 13.78 7.18 -7.63
CA TYR A 20 13.34 6.37 -8.77
C TYR A 20 14.38 6.26 -9.90
N SER A 21 15.36 7.17 -9.95
CA SER A 21 16.44 7.14 -10.93
C SER A 21 17.61 6.22 -10.53
N GLN A 22 17.65 5.78 -9.28
CA GLN A 22 18.75 4.93 -8.78
C GLN A 22 18.74 3.55 -9.44
N PRO A 23 19.93 2.96 -9.70
CA PRO A 23 20.01 1.58 -10.17
C PRO A 23 19.47 0.63 -9.11
N TYR A 24 18.96 -0.53 -9.55
CA TYR A 24 18.49 -1.55 -8.63
C TYR A 24 19.64 -2.10 -7.78
N ASP A 25 19.47 -2.06 -6.46
CA ASP A 25 20.35 -2.68 -5.47
C ASP A 25 19.52 -3.63 -4.57
N PRO A 26 19.78 -4.95 -4.59
CA PRO A 26 19.05 -5.90 -3.76
C PRO A 26 19.30 -5.74 -2.25
N GLN A 27 20.38 -5.07 -1.84
CA GLN A 27 20.62 -4.74 -0.42
C GLN A 27 19.91 -3.46 0.01
N LYS A 28 19.47 -2.63 -0.96
CA LYS A 28 18.71 -1.40 -0.77
C LYS A 28 17.45 -1.38 -1.64
N PRO A 29 16.53 -2.36 -1.47
CA PRO A 29 15.34 -2.45 -2.30
C PRO A 29 14.47 -1.20 -2.14
N LEU A 30 14.02 -0.68 -3.27
CA LEU A 30 13.06 0.41 -3.34
C LEU A 30 11.64 -0.15 -3.25
N ILE A 31 10.89 0.28 -2.24
CA ILE A 31 9.54 -0.20 -1.96
C ILE A 31 8.59 1.00 -1.90
N CYS A 32 7.52 0.93 -2.70
CA CYS A 32 6.40 1.85 -2.63
C CYS A 32 5.29 1.22 -1.78
N LEU A 33 4.88 1.91 -0.71
CA LEU A 33 3.79 1.50 0.16
C LEU A 33 2.58 2.40 -0.06
N ASP A 34 1.42 1.79 -0.19
CA ASP A 34 0.16 2.50 -0.21
C ASP A 34 -0.99 1.60 0.22
N GLU A 35 -2.12 2.18 0.60
CA GLU A 35 -3.28 1.42 1.02
C GLU A 35 -4.61 1.94 0.49
N LYS A 36 -5.57 1.04 0.38
CA LYS A 36 -6.91 1.35 -0.12
C LYS A 36 -7.98 0.64 0.69
N THR A 37 -9.00 1.39 1.10
CA THR A 37 -10.23 0.80 1.62
C THR A 37 -11.00 0.12 0.50
N TYR A 38 -11.38 -1.14 0.71
CA TYR A 38 -12.19 -1.94 -0.18
C TYR A 38 -13.54 -2.25 0.47
N MET A 39 -14.63 -1.89 -0.22
CA MET A 39 -15.99 -2.21 0.22
C MET A 39 -16.34 -3.62 -0.25
N MET A 40 -16.68 -4.49 0.70
CA MET A 40 -17.03 -5.87 0.40
C MET A 40 -18.52 -5.96 0.05
N HIS A 41 -18.82 -6.59 -1.08
CA HIS A 41 -20.17 -6.78 -1.59
C HIS A 41 -20.41 -8.26 -1.89
N ALA A 42 -21.61 -8.73 -1.58
CA ALA A 42 -22.11 -10.06 -1.94
C ALA A 42 -23.34 -9.93 -2.83
N ASP A 43 -23.56 -10.89 -3.72
CA ASP A 43 -24.78 -10.95 -4.54
C ASP A 43 -25.96 -11.22 -3.61
N LYS A 44 -26.99 -10.36 -3.61
CA LYS A 44 -28.20 -10.59 -2.80
C LYS A 44 -29.04 -11.73 -3.37
N VAL A 45 -29.03 -11.89 -4.69
CA VAL A 45 -29.69 -12.96 -5.42
C VAL A 45 -28.64 -13.80 -6.15
N LYS A 46 -28.71 -15.13 -6.02
CA LYS A 46 -27.77 -16.02 -6.75
C LYS A 46 -27.96 -15.79 -8.27
N PRO A 47 -26.88 -15.51 -9.02
CA PRO A 47 -26.97 -15.33 -10.46
C PRO A 47 -27.58 -16.57 -11.11
N LEU A 48 -28.52 -16.36 -12.04
CA LEU A 48 -29.16 -17.45 -12.74
C LEU A 48 -28.11 -18.27 -13.53
N PRO A 49 -28.27 -19.60 -13.60
CA PRO A 49 -27.39 -20.43 -14.42
C PRO A 49 -27.45 -19.98 -15.88
N ILE A 50 -26.29 -19.98 -16.54
CA ILE A 50 -26.19 -19.67 -17.96
C ILE A 50 -26.97 -20.73 -18.74
N LYS A 51 -27.98 -20.32 -19.52
CA LYS A 51 -28.64 -21.16 -20.52
C LYS A 51 -28.10 -20.82 -21.91
N ASN A 52 -27.83 -21.83 -22.75
CA ASN A 52 -27.48 -21.76 -24.18
C ASN A 52 -26.96 -20.41 -24.71
N LYS A 53 -25.62 -20.25 -24.81
CA LYS A 53 -24.93 -19.09 -25.43
C LYS A 53 -25.34 -17.69 -24.92
N SER A 54 -26.15 -17.58 -23.87
CA SER A 54 -26.53 -16.28 -23.30
C SER A 54 -25.47 -15.79 -22.29
N PRO A 55 -25.20 -14.48 -22.22
CA PRO A 55 -24.32 -13.92 -21.21
C PRO A 55 -24.92 -14.13 -19.81
N ARG A 56 -24.04 -14.31 -18.82
CA ARG A 56 -24.43 -14.45 -17.41
C ARG A 56 -25.22 -13.23 -16.98
N LYS A 57 -26.45 -13.44 -16.50
CA LYS A 57 -27.28 -12.38 -15.90
C LYS A 57 -26.99 -12.31 -14.41
N ILE A 58 -26.49 -11.18 -13.96
CA ILE A 58 -26.21 -10.88 -12.56
C ILE A 58 -27.19 -9.79 -12.16
N ASP A 59 -27.86 -9.97 -11.03
CA ASP A 59 -28.73 -8.94 -10.46
C ASP A 59 -27.88 -7.75 -9.96
N TYR A 60 -28.40 -6.54 -10.09
CA TYR A 60 -27.71 -5.34 -9.60
C TYR A 60 -27.80 -5.19 -8.07
N GLU A 61 -28.74 -5.88 -7.42
CA GLU A 61 -28.87 -5.86 -5.96
C GLU A 61 -27.71 -6.59 -5.27
N TYR A 62 -27.00 -5.86 -4.41
CA TYR A 62 -25.91 -6.39 -3.59
C TYR A 62 -26.15 -6.15 -2.10
N GLU A 63 -25.58 -7.03 -1.28
CA GLU A 63 -25.49 -6.89 0.16
C GLU A 63 -24.11 -6.31 0.54
N ARG A 64 -24.07 -5.25 1.36
CA ARG A 64 -22.80 -4.75 1.92
C ARG A 64 -22.33 -5.69 3.03
N LYS A 65 -21.12 -6.22 2.89
CA LYS A 65 -20.46 -7.10 3.88
C LYS A 65 -19.38 -6.36 4.69
N GLY A 66 -19.51 -5.05 4.83
CA GLY A 66 -18.53 -4.19 5.50
C GLY A 66 -17.40 -3.76 4.58
N SER A 67 -16.26 -3.40 5.18
CA SER A 67 -15.08 -2.89 4.49
C SER A 67 -13.81 -3.50 5.08
N CYS A 68 -12.77 -3.62 4.25
CA CYS A 68 -11.41 -3.94 4.68
C CYS A 68 -10.43 -2.89 4.14
N SER A 69 -9.20 -2.90 4.65
CA SER A 69 -8.07 -2.16 4.09
C SER A 69 -7.13 -3.12 3.38
N ILE A 70 -6.68 -2.75 2.20
CA ILE A 70 -5.69 -3.49 1.42
C ILE A 70 -4.42 -2.64 1.37
N PHE A 71 -3.35 -3.13 1.98
CA PHE A 71 -2.02 -2.55 1.90
C PHE A 71 -1.25 -3.20 0.77
N GLY A 72 -0.62 -2.40 -0.09
CA GLY A 72 0.23 -2.83 -1.18
C GLY A 72 1.66 -2.39 -0.95
N LEU A 73 2.59 -3.32 -1.08
CA LEU A 73 4.03 -3.09 -1.10
C LEU A 73 4.56 -3.46 -2.47
N ILE A 74 5.14 -2.51 -3.19
CA ILE A 74 5.55 -2.70 -4.59
C ILE A 74 7.02 -2.36 -4.75
N GLU A 75 7.79 -3.30 -5.28
CA GLU A 75 9.15 -3.08 -5.72
C GLU A 75 9.11 -2.71 -7.21
N PRO A 76 9.23 -1.43 -7.59
CA PRO A 76 8.91 -0.99 -8.94
C PRO A 76 9.90 -1.49 -9.98
N LEU A 77 11.18 -1.63 -9.61
CA LEU A 77 12.27 -2.02 -10.52
C LEU A 77 12.23 -3.52 -10.88
N THR A 78 11.64 -4.37 -10.03
CA THR A 78 11.52 -5.81 -10.27
C THR A 78 10.08 -6.22 -10.63
N GLY A 79 9.10 -5.39 -10.31
CA GLY A 79 7.68 -5.66 -10.47
C GLY A 79 7.06 -6.50 -9.35
N LYS A 80 7.85 -6.95 -8.35
CA LYS A 80 7.34 -7.71 -7.19
C LYS A 80 6.31 -6.90 -6.42
N GLN A 81 5.27 -7.59 -5.97
CA GLN A 81 4.14 -7.01 -5.27
C GLN A 81 3.73 -7.91 -4.13
N TYR A 82 3.53 -7.32 -2.96
CA TYR A 82 2.98 -7.96 -1.78
C TYR A 82 1.71 -7.23 -1.37
N VAL A 83 0.74 -8.00 -0.90
CA VAL A 83 -0.57 -7.48 -0.52
C VAL A 83 -0.93 -8.02 0.86
N ASP A 84 -1.24 -7.12 1.78
CA ASP A 84 -1.73 -7.45 3.11
C ASP A 84 -3.17 -6.90 3.28
N VAL A 85 -4.12 -7.78 3.59
CA VAL A 85 -5.54 -7.43 3.73
C VAL A 85 -5.90 -7.44 5.21
N ARG A 86 -6.34 -6.29 5.71
CA ARG A 86 -6.64 -6.08 7.12
C ARG A 86 -8.07 -5.58 7.32
N PRO A 87 -8.71 -5.86 8.46
CA PRO A 87 -10.05 -5.33 8.75
C PRO A 87 -10.07 -3.80 8.84
N THR A 88 -8.97 -3.18 9.29
CA THR A 88 -8.86 -1.75 9.56
C THR A 88 -7.62 -1.11 8.93
N ARG A 89 -7.59 0.23 8.95
CA ARG A 89 -6.45 1.07 8.55
C ARG A 89 -6.06 1.99 9.71
N THR A 90 -5.41 1.43 10.72
CA THR A 90 -4.93 2.16 11.90
C THR A 90 -3.42 2.40 11.83
N ALA A 91 -2.90 3.25 12.71
CA ALA A 91 -1.46 3.41 12.90
C ALA A 91 -0.77 2.10 13.34
N VAL A 92 -1.50 1.24 14.08
CA VAL A 92 -1.00 -0.08 14.48
C VAL A 92 -0.93 -1.01 13.26
N ASP A 93 -1.95 -1.01 12.40
CA ASP A 93 -1.94 -1.80 11.17
C ASP A 93 -0.75 -1.42 10.27
N PHE A 94 -0.52 -0.11 10.09
CA PHE A 94 0.64 0.38 9.36
C PHE A 94 1.96 -0.08 9.98
N ALA A 95 2.11 0.02 11.30
CA ALA A 95 3.33 -0.38 11.98
C ALA A 95 3.63 -1.87 11.80
N GLU A 96 2.60 -2.72 11.84
CA GLU A 96 2.73 -4.16 11.60
C GLU A 96 3.08 -4.48 10.14
N VAL A 97 2.53 -3.75 9.16
CA VAL A 97 2.91 -3.90 7.74
C VAL A 97 4.38 -3.53 7.53
N VAL A 98 4.85 -2.43 8.14
CA VAL A 98 6.26 -2.01 8.04
C VAL A 98 7.19 -2.97 8.77
N HIS A 99 6.79 -3.51 9.93
CA HIS A 99 7.54 -4.56 10.59
C HIS A 99 7.66 -5.81 9.69
N HIS A 100 6.55 -6.26 9.10
CA HIS A 100 6.55 -7.40 8.17
C HIS A 100 7.47 -7.17 6.96
N LEU A 101 7.47 -5.94 6.42
CA LEU A 101 8.38 -5.55 5.35
C LEU A 101 9.86 -5.74 5.74
N VAL A 102 10.22 -5.33 6.96
CA VAL A 102 11.60 -5.31 7.45
C VAL A 102 12.10 -6.70 7.89
N ASP A 103 11.25 -7.49 8.53
CA ASP A 103 11.65 -8.75 9.17
C ASP A 103 11.35 -9.99 8.34
N ASP A 104 10.31 -9.97 7.52
CA ASP A 104 9.87 -11.15 6.78
C ASP A 104 10.15 -11.03 5.28
N LEU A 105 9.85 -9.88 4.68
CA LEU A 105 10.03 -9.69 3.24
C LEU A 105 11.49 -9.39 2.87
N TYR A 106 12.17 -8.53 3.65
CA TYR A 106 13.55 -8.13 3.40
C TYR A 106 14.45 -8.18 4.65
N PRO A 107 14.53 -9.33 5.36
CA PRO A 107 15.35 -9.48 6.56
C PRO A 107 16.84 -9.21 6.32
N GLN A 108 17.32 -9.48 5.11
CA GLN A 108 18.74 -9.35 4.74
C GLN A 108 19.10 -8.01 4.09
N ALA A 109 18.13 -7.12 3.87
CA ALA A 109 18.42 -5.78 3.36
C ALA A 109 19.16 -4.97 4.42
N GLU A 110 20.21 -4.26 4.00
CA GLU A 110 20.92 -3.28 4.83
C GLU A 110 20.02 -2.09 5.14
N LYS A 111 19.27 -1.65 4.11
CA LYS A 111 18.34 -0.53 4.17
C LYS A 111 17.18 -0.81 3.22
N ILE A 112 16.00 -0.29 3.48
CA ILE A 112 14.86 -0.36 2.57
C ILE A 112 14.47 1.08 2.25
N VAL A 113 14.52 1.45 0.96
CA VAL A 113 14.08 2.76 0.52
C VAL A 113 12.57 2.73 0.40
N LEU A 114 11.87 3.37 1.33
CA LEU A 114 10.42 3.30 1.48
C LEU A 114 9.78 4.62 1.02
N VAL A 115 9.10 4.57 -0.12
CA VAL A 115 8.30 5.69 -0.67
C VAL A 115 6.84 5.52 -0.26
N MET A 116 6.25 6.55 0.35
CA MET A 116 4.83 6.57 0.71
C MET A 116 4.22 7.97 0.67
N ASP A 117 2.89 8.07 0.82
CA ASP A 117 2.21 9.35 0.94
C ASP A 117 2.26 9.91 2.38
N ASN A 118 1.62 11.06 2.60
CA ASN A 118 1.62 11.76 3.89
C ASN A 118 0.40 11.44 4.76
N LEU A 119 -0.18 10.25 4.65
CA LEU A 119 -1.30 9.88 5.49
C LEU A 119 -0.93 9.97 6.98
N ASN A 120 -1.90 10.29 7.83
CA ASN A 120 -1.66 10.46 9.27
C ASN A 120 -1.10 9.20 9.97
N THR A 121 -1.30 8.01 9.40
CA THR A 121 -0.73 6.74 9.85
C THR A 121 0.70 6.52 9.37
N HIS A 122 1.13 7.17 8.28
CA HIS A 122 2.47 7.07 7.70
C HIS A 122 3.46 7.97 8.44
N ARG A 123 3.64 7.67 9.72
CA ARG A 123 4.50 8.44 10.61
C ARG A 123 5.36 7.49 11.42
N ILE A 124 6.59 7.93 11.68
CA ILE A 124 7.51 7.22 12.59
C ILE A 124 6.84 6.94 13.93
N SER A 125 6.04 7.87 14.45
CA SER A 125 5.29 7.71 15.69
C SER A 125 4.34 6.50 15.70
N SER A 126 3.89 6.02 14.55
CA SER A 126 3.07 4.81 14.44
C SER A 126 3.84 3.56 14.88
N LEU A 127 5.14 3.48 14.56
CA LEU A 127 6.01 2.40 15.05
C LEU A 127 6.12 2.45 16.58
N TYR A 128 6.38 3.63 17.14
CA TYR A 128 6.46 3.84 18.60
C TYR A 128 5.12 3.66 19.33
N LYS A 129 4.00 3.80 18.62
CA LYS A 129 2.67 3.51 19.18
C LYS A 129 2.43 2.02 19.35
N LYS A 130 3.01 1.19 18.48
CA LYS A 130 2.82 -0.27 18.49
C LYS A 130 3.93 -1.00 19.23
N TYR A 131 5.18 -0.63 19.00
CA TYR A 131 6.36 -1.36 19.48
C TYR A 131 7.09 -0.59 20.58
N PRO A 132 7.79 -1.29 21.50
CA PRO A 132 8.69 -0.64 22.45
C PRO A 132 9.73 0.24 21.74
N PRO A 133 10.24 1.33 22.36
CA PRO A 133 11.13 2.27 21.70
C PRO A 133 12.37 1.65 21.03
N ALA A 134 12.97 0.63 21.66
CA ALA A 134 14.12 -0.08 21.10
C ALA A 134 13.78 -0.80 19.79
N GLU A 135 12.61 -1.44 19.74
CA GLU A 135 12.14 -2.19 18.59
C GLU A 135 11.68 -1.26 17.46
N ALA A 136 10.91 -0.22 17.80
CA ALA A 136 10.54 0.83 16.85
C ALA A 136 11.79 1.49 16.22
N ARG A 137 12.84 1.70 17.02
CA ARG A 137 14.11 2.25 16.54
C ARG A 137 14.85 1.27 15.61
N ARG A 138 14.94 -0.01 15.97
CA ARG A 138 15.53 -1.06 15.11
C ARG A 138 14.89 -1.11 13.73
N ILE A 139 13.55 -1.09 13.68
CA ILE A 139 12.79 -1.06 12.43
C ILE A 139 13.12 0.22 11.65
N LEU A 140 13.06 1.38 12.30
CA LEU A 140 13.36 2.67 11.66
C LEU A 140 14.80 2.75 11.12
N ASP A 141 15.77 2.17 11.82
CA ASP A 141 17.18 2.18 11.40
C ASP A 141 17.39 1.38 10.11
N LYS A 142 16.48 0.47 9.75
CA LYS A 142 16.47 -0.21 8.44
C LYS A 142 15.71 0.55 7.35
N LEU A 143 15.02 1.64 7.64
CA LEU A 143 14.20 2.38 6.65
C LEU A 143 14.86 3.69 6.23
N ASP A 144 14.84 3.96 4.93
CA ASP A 144 15.13 5.26 4.34
C ASP A 144 13.83 5.80 3.74
N ILE A 145 13.21 6.76 4.40
CA ILE A 145 11.80 7.12 4.15
C ILE A 145 11.72 8.38 3.29
N HIS A 146 11.00 8.26 2.18
CA HIS A 146 10.73 9.35 1.26
C HIS A 146 9.22 9.57 1.14
N TYR A 147 8.78 10.81 1.34
CA TYR A 147 7.38 11.17 1.26
C TYR A 147 7.07 11.82 -0.09
N THR A 148 6.03 11.34 -0.76
CA THR A 148 5.52 12.03 -1.95
C THR A 148 5.02 13.43 -1.62
N PRO A 149 5.04 14.39 -2.55
CA PRO A 149 4.48 15.72 -2.33
C PRO A 149 3.01 15.67 -1.91
N LYS A 150 2.57 16.65 -1.11
CA LYS A 150 1.13 16.86 -0.87
C LYS A 150 0.43 17.11 -2.21
N HIS A 151 -0.73 16.48 -2.41
CA HIS A 151 -1.44 16.47 -3.70
C HIS A 151 -0.66 15.82 -4.87
N GLY A 152 0.42 15.09 -4.58
CA GLY A 152 1.27 14.39 -5.53
C GLY A 152 1.19 12.86 -5.43
N SER A 153 0.09 12.28 -4.94
CA SER A 153 -0.04 10.82 -4.72
C SER A 153 0.22 10.00 -5.99
N TRP A 154 -0.03 10.58 -7.16
CA TRP A 154 0.25 9.97 -8.47
C TRP A 154 1.74 9.65 -8.71
N LEU A 155 2.65 10.23 -7.93
CA LEU A 155 4.08 9.86 -7.93
C LEU A 155 4.31 8.51 -7.24
N ASN A 156 3.49 8.13 -6.25
CA ASN A 156 3.58 6.83 -5.60
C ASN A 156 3.14 5.73 -6.58
N ILE A 157 4.08 4.83 -6.95
CA ILE A 157 3.79 3.73 -7.86
C ILE A 157 2.73 2.77 -7.29
N ALA A 158 2.65 2.64 -5.96
CA ALA A 158 1.63 1.83 -5.31
C ALA A 158 0.21 2.41 -5.47
N ASP A 159 0.05 3.74 -5.54
CA ASP A 159 -1.24 4.41 -5.83
C ASP A 159 -1.75 4.02 -7.23
N LYS A 160 -0.86 4.07 -8.23
CA LYS A 160 -1.19 3.68 -9.62
C LYS A 160 -1.65 2.22 -9.73
N LYS A 161 -1.12 1.33 -8.88
CA LYS A 161 -1.49 -0.10 -8.88
C LYS A 161 -2.65 -0.45 -7.93
N ARG A 162 -3.31 0.53 -7.29
CA ARG A 162 -4.53 0.32 -6.50
C ARG A 162 -5.63 -0.45 -7.23
N VAL A 163 -5.69 -0.36 -8.56
CA VAL A 163 -6.66 -1.08 -9.39
C VAL A 163 -6.39 -2.59 -9.43
N CYS A 164 -5.12 -3.00 -9.38
CA CYS A 164 -4.74 -4.42 -9.37
C CYS A 164 -4.99 -5.06 -8.00
N MET A 165 -4.89 -4.28 -6.90
CA MET A 165 -5.14 -4.75 -5.54
C MET A 165 -6.59 -5.19 -5.30
N SER A 166 -7.56 -4.65 -6.04
CA SER A 166 -8.98 -5.06 -5.94
C SER A 166 -9.32 -6.37 -6.67
N LYS A 167 -8.36 -7.01 -7.36
CA LYS A 167 -8.59 -8.32 -8.00
C LYS A 167 -8.36 -9.52 -7.07
N VAL A 168 -8.13 -9.29 -5.77
CA VAL A 168 -8.11 -10.33 -4.74
C VAL A 168 -9.51 -10.97 -4.68
N LYS A 169 -9.71 -12.04 -5.45
CA LYS A 169 -10.92 -12.85 -5.47
C LYS A 169 -11.19 -13.35 -4.06
N ARG A 170 -12.38 -13.01 -3.54
CA ARG A 170 -13.11 -13.64 -2.42
C ARG A 170 -12.19 -14.49 -1.53
N LEU A 171 -11.62 -13.88 -0.49
CA LEU A 171 -11.15 -14.61 0.68
C LEU A 171 -12.36 -15.37 1.24
N LYS A 172 -12.44 -16.67 0.91
CA LYS A 172 -13.18 -17.61 1.73
C LYS A 172 -12.43 -17.64 3.06
N HIS A 173 -13.17 -17.54 4.17
CA HIS A 173 -12.67 -17.51 5.55
C HIS A 173 -12.28 -16.10 6.05
N MET A 174 -13.30 -15.26 6.23
CA MET A 174 -13.54 -14.57 7.50
C MET A 174 -14.93 -15.00 7.98
#